data_AF-A0A259H8P9-F1
#
_entry.id   AF-A0A259H8P9-F1
#
_cell.length_a   1.000
_cell.length_b   1.000
_cell.length_c   1.000
_cell.angle_alpha   90.00
_cell.angle_beta   90.00
_cell.angle_gamma   90.00
#
_symmetry.space_group_name_H-M   'P 1'
#
loop_
_entity.id
_entity.type
_entity.pdbx_description
1 polymer ?
#
loop_
_entity_poly.entity_id
_entity_poly.type
_entity_poly.pdbx_seq_one_letter_code
_entity_poly.pdbx_strand_id
1 'polypeptide(L)'
;MHNDSHVMEGWRVAYVLNLTSADWQPDWGGYLNFLDEDGDVICGWKPRFNTLNLLRVPQLHQVTYVPPFAPRARYAITGWLRDR
;
A
#
# COMPACT_ATOMS: atom_id res chain seq x y z
N MET A 1 -8.57 2.76 5.79
CA MET A 1 -8.84 3.23 4.41
C MET A 1 -8.57 4.72 4.32
N HIS A 2 -7.88 5.16 3.26
CA HIS A 2 -7.66 6.57 2.91
C HIS A 2 -7.42 6.70 1.39
N ASN A 3 -7.38 7.92 0.85
CA ASN A 3 -7.18 8.15 -0.60
C ASN A 3 -6.02 9.09 -0.97
N ASP A 4 -5.27 9.58 0.03
CA ASP A 4 -4.19 10.56 -0.11
C ASP A 4 -4.57 11.88 -0.80
N SER A 5 -5.85 12.25 -0.81
CA SER A 5 -6.34 13.44 -1.51
C SER A 5 -6.04 14.78 -0.80
N HIS A 6 -5.01 14.87 0.03
CA HIS A 6 -4.71 16.11 0.76
C HIS A 6 -4.35 17.24 -0.22
N VAL A 7 -5.36 18.07 -0.50
CA VAL A 7 -5.39 19.06 -1.60
C VAL A 7 -4.28 20.11 -1.48
N MET A 8 -3.83 20.42 -0.27
CA MET A 8 -2.78 21.43 -0.05
C MET A 8 -1.38 20.97 -0.46
N GLU A 9 -1.15 19.67 -0.63
CA GLU A 9 0.17 19.09 -0.85
C GLU A 9 0.54 18.87 -2.35
N GLY A 10 -0.46 18.94 -3.25
CA GLY A 10 -0.24 18.77 -4.70
C GLY A 10 0.22 17.37 -5.12
N TRP A 11 0.04 16.35 -4.27
CA TRP A 11 0.49 14.99 -4.56
C TRP A 11 -0.22 14.40 -5.79
N ARG A 12 0.58 13.86 -6.71
CA ARG A 12 0.12 13.21 -7.94
C ARG A 12 0.36 11.71 -7.94
N VAL A 13 1.44 11.29 -7.28
CA VAL A 13 1.82 9.88 -7.19
C VAL A 13 2.21 9.56 -5.76
N ALA A 14 1.62 8.52 -5.19
CA ALA A 14 2.12 7.90 -3.97
C ALA A 14 2.97 6.69 -4.35
N TYR A 15 4.03 6.41 -3.58
CA TYR A 15 4.84 5.21 -3.77
C TYR A 15 4.94 4.39 -2.49
N VAL A 16 5.06 3.08 -2.67
CA VAL A 16 5.35 2.11 -1.60
C VAL A 16 6.50 1.23 -2.06
N LEU A 17 7.71 1.51 -1.57
CA LEU A 17 8.87 0.65 -1.76
C LEU A 17 8.84 -0.45 -0.70
N ASN A 18 8.51 -1.66 -1.11
CA ASN A 18 8.43 -2.81 -0.22
C ASN A 18 9.82 -3.44 -0.05
N LEU A 19 10.20 -3.65 1.21
CA LEU A 19 11.41 -4.36 1.65
C LEU A 19 11.03 -5.58 2.50
N THR A 20 9.85 -6.12 2.25
CA THR A 20 9.26 -7.24 2.99
C THR A 20 9.74 -8.57 2.41
N SER A 21 9.87 -9.59 3.27
CA SER A 21 10.41 -10.89 2.89
C SER A 21 9.71 -11.52 1.67
N ALA A 22 10.46 -12.23 0.83
CA ALA A 22 9.93 -12.87 -0.39
C ALA A 22 9.00 -14.06 -0.09
N ASP A 23 9.16 -14.70 1.07
CA ASP A 23 8.36 -15.83 1.57
C ASP A 23 7.01 -15.40 2.19
N TRP A 24 6.56 -14.17 1.93
CA TRP A 24 5.31 -13.64 2.50
C TRP A 24 4.10 -14.49 2.10
N GLN A 25 3.36 -14.95 3.11
CA GLN A 25 2.20 -15.82 2.94
C GLN A 25 0.88 -15.02 2.87
N PRO A 26 -0.15 -15.55 2.19
CA PRO A 26 -1.43 -14.85 2.05
C PRO A 26 -2.15 -14.57 3.37
N ASP A 27 -2.03 -15.46 4.35
CA ASP A 27 -2.67 -15.38 5.66
C ASP A 27 -2.00 -14.38 6.62
N TRP A 28 -0.80 -13.87 6.28
CA TRP A 28 -0.08 -12.89 7.09
C TRP A 28 -0.55 -11.44 6.86
N GLY A 29 -1.56 -11.22 6.02
CA GLY A 29 -2.07 -9.88 5.72
C GLY A 29 -1.01 -8.94 5.16
N GLY A 30 -1.04 -7.65 5.50
CA GLY A 30 -0.08 -6.66 5.02
C GLY A 30 -0.20 -6.27 3.53
N TYR A 31 -1.30 -6.66 2.87
CA TYR A 31 -1.54 -6.38 1.46
C TYR A 31 -1.89 -4.91 1.26
N LEU A 32 -1.38 -4.32 0.18
CA LEU A 32 -1.87 -3.03 -0.30
C LEU A 32 -3.13 -3.29 -1.13
N ASN A 33 -4.29 -3.05 -0.54
CA ASN A 33 -5.59 -3.21 -1.17
C ASN A 33 -6.08 -1.89 -1.76
N PHE A 34 -6.66 -1.98 -2.94
CA PHE A 34 -7.36 -0.90 -3.63
C PHE A 34 -8.86 -1.18 -3.55
N LEU A 35 -9.63 -0.13 -3.33
CA LEU A 35 -11.06 -0.24 -3.11
C LEU A 35 -11.82 0.62 -4.11
N ASP A 36 -13.04 0.21 -4.42
CA ASP A 36 -14.02 1.07 -5.06
C ASP A 36 -14.70 2.01 -4.04
N GLU A 37 -15.73 2.73 -4.49
CA GLU A 37 -16.47 3.71 -3.68
C GLU A 37 -17.37 3.04 -2.63
N ASP A 38 -17.80 1.80 -2.85
CA ASP A 38 -18.62 1.02 -1.92
C ASP A 38 -17.77 0.33 -0.83
N GLY A 39 -16.44 0.34 -1.00
CA GLY A 39 -15.48 -0.24 -0.06
C GLY A 39 -15.14 -1.70 -0.36
N ASP A 40 -15.48 -2.21 -1.54
CA ASP A 40 -15.11 -3.53 -1.99
C ASP A 40 -13.67 -3.55 -2.53
N VAL A 41 -12.94 -4.64 -2.26
CA VAL A 41 -11.56 -4.80 -2.71
C VAL A 41 -11.56 -5.19 -4.18
N ILE A 42 -11.09 -4.27 -5.04
CA ILE A 42 -10.97 -4.50 -6.48
C ILE A 42 -9.59 -5.05 -6.89
N CYS A 43 -8.56 -4.81 -6.07
CA CYS A 43 -7.21 -5.31 -6.31
C CYS A 43 -6.41 -5.38 -5.00
N GLY A 44 -5.53 -6.38 -4.87
CA GLY A 44 -4.65 -6.53 -3.73
C GLY A 44 -3.23 -6.88 -4.16
N TRP A 45 -2.25 -6.10 -3.71
CA TRP A 45 -0.84 -6.35 -3.96
C TRP A 45 -0.13 -6.90 -2.73
N LYS A 46 0.37 -8.12 -2.85
CA LYS A 46 1.23 -8.75 -1.84
C LYS A 46 2.51 -7.92 -1.66
N PRO A 47 2.93 -7.59 -0.42
CA PRO A 47 4.22 -6.96 -0.20
C PRO A 47 5.34 -7.94 -0.62
N ARG A 48 6.29 -7.46 -1.41
CA ARG A 48 7.38 -8.25 -1.97
C ARG A 48 8.70 -7.54 -1.78
N PHE A 49 9.79 -8.30 -1.66
CA PHE A 49 11.11 -7.71 -1.51
C PHE A 49 11.47 -6.90 -2.76
N ASN A 50 12.07 -5.73 -2.55
CA ASN A 50 12.57 -4.85 -3.61
C ASN A 50 11.53 -4.53 -4.70
N THR A 51 10.29 -4.26 -4.28
CA THR A 51 9.18 -3.97 -5.21
C THR A 51 8.65 -2.57 -4.97
N LEU A 52 8.72 -1.72 -6.00
CA LEU A 52 8.19 -0.37 -5.99
C LEU A 52 6.78 -0.35 -6.59
N ASN A 53 5.81 -0.05 -5.75
CA ASN A 53 4.42 0.19 -6.16
C ASN A 53 4.22 1.69 -6.37
N LEU A 54 3.58 2.08 -7.49
CA LEU A 54 3.21 3.47 -7.78
C LEU A 54 1.69 3.58 -7.91
N LEU A 55 1.11 4.56 -7.23
CA LEU A 55 -0.32 4.83 -7.20
C LEU A 55 -0.57 6.24 -7.74
N ARG A 56 -1.52 6.39 -8.67
CA ARG A 56 -2.02 7.71 -9.04
C ARG A 56 -2.89 8.23 -7.89
N VAL A 57 -2.66 9.45 -7.42
CA VAL A 57 -3.45 10.08 -6.36
C VAL A 57 -4.52 10.99 -6.98
N PRO A 58 -5.76 11.03 -6.45
CA PRO A 58 -6.27 10.23 -5.33
C PRO A 58 -6.58 8.78 -5.71
N GLN A 59 -6.42 7.86 -4.75
CA GLN A 59 -6.73 6.44 -4.94
C GLN A 59 -7.15 5.83 -3.61
N LEU A 60 -8.38 5.30 -3.50
CA LEU A 60 -8.81 4.61 -2.29
C LEU A 60 -7.99 3.33 -2.07
N HIS A 61 -7.29 3.27 -0.93
CA HIS A 61 -6.44 2.15 -0.57
C HIS A 61 -6.31 1.94 0.94
N GLN A 62 -5.78 0.77 1.32
CA GLN A 62 -5.38 0.45 2.69
C GLN A 62 -4.30 -0.62 2.71
N VAL A 63 -3.52 -0.67 3.79
CA VAL A 63 -2.68 -1.83 4.11
C VAL A 63 -3.45 -2.72 5.07
N THR A 64 -3.63 -4.00 4.73
CA THR A 64 -4.33 -4.94 5.62
C THR A 64 -3.51 -5.23 6.88
N TYR A 65 -4.20 -5.55 7.96
CA TYR A 65 -3.57 -5.86 9.25
C TYR A 65 -2.55 -7.00 9.13
N VAL A 66 -1.39 -6.85 9.77
CA VAL A 66 -0.40 -7.93 9.91
C VAL A 66 -0.64 -8.57 11.28
N PRO A 67 -1.11 -9.84 11.33
CA PRO A 67 -1.48 -10.48 12.58
C PRO A 67 -0.24 -10.89 13.39
N PRO A 68 -0.35 -11.03 14.73
CA PRO A 68 0.79 -11.35 15.59
C PRO A 68 1.42 -12.73 15.32
N PHE A 69 0.71 -13.65 14.66
CA PHE A 69 1.27 -14.95 14.29
C PHE A 69 2.17 -14.89 13.04
N ALA A 70 2.18 -13.78 12.30
CA ALA A 70 3.10 -13.60 11.19
C ALA A 70 4.54 -13.57 11.74
N PRO A 71 5.44 -14.47 11.28
CA PRO A 71 6.77 -14.62 11.87
C PRO A 71 7.74 -13.50 11.51
N ARG A 72 7.35 -12.60 10.59
CA ARG A 72 8.18 -11.51 10.08
C ARG A 72 7.38 -10.22 10.02
N ALA A 73 8.04 -9.10 10.30
CA ALA A 73 7.45 -7.78 10.13
C ALA A 73 7.37 -7.38 8.64
N ARG A 74 6.38 -6.56 8.29
CA ARG A 74 6.25 -5.90 6.99
C ARG A 74 7.05 -4.60 7.01
N TYR A 75 8.03 -4.48 6.12
CA TYR A 75 8.84 -3.26 5.95
C TYR A 75 8.53 -2.59 4.62
N ALA A 76 8.29 -1.28 4.67
CA ALA A 76 8.11 -0.45 3.49
C ALA A 76 8.54 0.99 3.76
N ILE A 77 9.00 1.67 2.70
CA ILE A 77 9.22 3.12 2.68
C ILE A 77 8.15 3.71 1.77
N THR A 78 7.38 4.66 2.30
CA THR A 78 6.30 5.33 1.56
C THR A 78 6.58 6.81 1.41
N GLY A 79 6.07 7.40 0.35
CA GLY A 79 6.15 8.83 0.14
C GLY A 79 5.31 9.27 -1.04
N TRP A 80 5.37 10.56 -1.33
CA TRP A 80 4.57 11.20 -2.37
C TRP A 80 5.45 12.05 -3.29
N LEU A 81 5.04 12.09 -4.55
CA LEU A 81 5.60 12.95 -5.58
C LEU A 81 4.52 13.95 -6.00
N ARG A 82 4.92 15.20 -6.15
CA ARG A 82 4.06 16.31 -6.60
C ARG A 82 4.59 16.93 -7.89
N ASP A 83 3.72 17.58 -8.65
CA ASP A 83 4.10 18.35 -9.83
C ASP A 83 4.56 19.77 -9.42
N ARG A 84 5.80 19.86 -8.92
CA ARG A 84 6.54 21.05 -8.40
C ARG A 84 6.45 21.27 -6.89
#